data_AF-A0A6P6NMI5-F1
#
_entry.id   AF-A0A6P6NMI5-F1
#
_cell.length_a   1.000
_cell.length_b   1.000
_cell.length_c   1.000
_cell.angle_alpha   90.00
_cell.angle_beta   90.00
_cell.angle_gamma   90.00
#
_symmetry.space_group_name_H-M   'P 1'
#
loop_
_entity.id
_entity.type
_entity.pdbx_description
1 polymer ?
#
loop_
_entity_poly.entity_id
_entity_poly.type
_entity_poly.pdbx_seq_one_letter_code
_entity_poly.pdbx_strand_id
1 'polypeptide(L)'
;MEAVVGEIVSPEDLEKFGKKYKAELSKSSVSKDTQFEYAWCLIRSKHPEDIKKGIVLLDELIHKGTKDDQRDYLFYLAVANYKIKEYERAQKYIKTLLRNEPGNSQAEELEKFIGNAMKKDGLVGMAIVGGIGLGLAGLAGLIGLAVAKKSA
;
A
#
# COMPACT_ATOMS: atom_id res chain seq x y z
N MET A 1 -6.59 -10.06 -0.19
CA MET A 1 -6.19 -8.70 -0.61
C MET A 1 -6.32 -8.38 -2.11
N GLU A 2 -5.83 -9.22 -3.02
CA GLU A 2 -5.71 -8.87 -4.47
C GLU A 2 -7.03 -8.47 -5.14
N ALA A 3 -8.13 -9.11 -4.78
CA ALA A 3 -9.47 -8.78 -5.30
C ALA A 3 -9.89 -7.34 -4.97
N VAL A 4 -9.55 -6.84 -3.76
CA VAL A 4 -9.90 -5.48 -3.33
C VAL A 4 -9.10 -4.42 -4.07
N VAL A 5 -7.83 -4.72 -4.33
CA VAL A 5 -6.91 -3.80 -5.04
C VAL A 5 -7.16 -3.82 -6.56
N GLY A 6 -7.53 -4.98 -7.09
CA GLY A 6 -7.82 -5.19 -8.51
C GLY A 6 -9.23 -4.77 -8.94
N GLU A 7 -10.08 -4.33 -8.01
CA GLU A 7 -11.44 -3.92 -8.34
C GLU A 7 -11.44 -2.59 -9.11
N ILE A 8 -12.12 -2.57 -10.25
CA ILE A 8 -12.17 -1.42 -11.16
C ILE A 8 -13.59 -0.87 -11.15
N VAL A 9 -13.73 0.44 -11.00
CA VAL A 9 -15.04 1.09 -11.06
C VAL A 9 -15.56 1.13 -12.50
N SER A 10 -16.87 0.97 -12.67
CA SER A 10 -17.53 1.18 -13.95
C SER A 10 -17.41 2.66 -14.38
N PRO A 11 -17.20 2.95 -15.68
CA PRO A 11 -17.10 4.33 -16.16
C PRO A 11 -18.40 5.13 -15.92
N GLU A 12 -19.54 4.45 -15.93
CA GLU A 12 -20.85 5.04 -15.65
C GLU A 12 -20.96 5.57 -14.21
N ASP A 13 -20.48 4.80 -13.23
CA ASP A 13 -20.47 5.23 -11.83
C ASP A 13 -19.49 6.38 -11.62
N LEU A 14 -18.30 6.30 -12.23
CA LEU A 14 -17.32 7.38 -12.15
C LEU A 14 -17.87 8.69 -12.71
N GLU A 15 -18.60 8.64 -13.83
CA GLU A 15 -19.25 9.81 -14.40
C GLU A 15 -20.39 10.33 -13.51
N LYS A 16 -21.23 9.43 -12.98
CA LYS A 16 -22.35 9.77 -12.09
C LYS A 16 -21.87 10.52 -10.85
N PHE A 17 -20.89 9.98 -10.13
CA PHE A 17 -20.34 10.62 -8.94
C PHE A 17 -19.52 11.87 -9.28
N GLY A 18 -18.84 11.89 -10.43
CA GLY A 18 -18.16 13.07 -10.93
C GLY A 18 -19.10 14.23 -11.25
N LYS A 19 -20.29 13.95 -11.82
CA LYS A 19 -21.35 14.93 -12.05
C LYS A 19 -21.90 15.47 -10.74
N LYS A 20 -22.17 14.59 -9.76
CA LYS A 20 -22.63 14.97 -8.41
C LYS A 20 -21.63 15.90 -7.73
N TYR A 21 -20.34 15.54 -7.72
CA TYR A 21 -19.26 16.34 -7.16
C TYR A 21 -19.16 17.71 -7.81
N LYS A 22 -19.17 17.79 -9.16
CA LYS A 22 -19.13 19.08 -9.88
C LYS A 22 -20.35 19.96 -9.59
N ALA A 23 -21.53 19.37 -9.45
CA ALA A 23 -22.76 20.08 -9.15
C ALA A 23 -22.80 20.66 -7.73
N GLU A 24 -22.13 20.01 -6.77
CA GLU A 24 -21.94 20.56 -5.43
C GLU A 24 -20.80 21.59 -5.39
N LEU A 25 -19.73 21.36 -6.14
CA LEU A 25 -18.61 22.29 -6.25
C LEU A 25 -19.04 23.65 -6.82
N SER A 26 -19.95 23.65 -7.81
CA SER A 26 -20.51 24.90 -8.36
C SER A 26 -21.36 25.68 -7.34
N LYS A 27 -21.85 25.03 -6.29
CA LYS A 27 -22.59 25.64 -5.18
C LYS A 27 -21.66 26.10 -4.04
N SER A 28 -20.34 26.05 -4.23
CA SER A 28 -19.31 26.42 -3.25
C SER A 28 -19.31 25.61 -1.94
N SER A 29 -20.03 24.49 -1.90
CA SER A 29 -20.09 23.60 -0.74
C SER A 29 -20.22 22.16 -1.22
N VAL A 30 -19.17 21.36 -0.99
CA VAL A 30 -19.19 19.93 -1.25
C VAL A 30 -19.31 19.19 0.09
N SER A 31 -20.29 18.30 0.17
CA SER A 31 -20.46 17.43 1.33
C SER A 31 -19.31 16.43 1.45
N LYS A 32 -18.97 16.04 2.69
CA LYS A 32 -17.90 15.05 2.93
C LYS A 32 -18.23 13.72 2.24
N ASP A 33 -19.49 13.30 2.31
CA ASP A 33 -20.00 12.10 1.67
C ASP A 33 -19.81 12.14 0.15
N THR A 34 -20.24 13.21 -0.53
CA THR A 34 -20.06 13.32 -1.98
C THR A 34 -18.58 13.38 -2.39
N GLN A 35 -17.73 14.07 -1.61
CA GLN A 35 -16.29 14.09 -1.84
C GLN A 35 -15.69 12.69 -1.67
N PHE A 36 -16.12 11.94 -0.65
CA PHE A 36 -15.67 10.59 -0.38
C PHE A 36 -16.11 9.62 -1.47
N GLU A 37 -17.39 9.61 -1.85
CA GLU A 37 -17.95 8.75 -2.90
C GLU A 37 -17.20 8.98 -4.23
N TYR A 38 -16.96 10.24 -4.59
CA TYR A 38 -16.22 10.54 -5.82
C TYR A 38 -14.75 10.11 -5.73
N ALA A 39 -14.08 10.34 -4.60
CA ALA A 39 -12.71 9.91 -4.39
C ALA A 39 -12.57 8.38 -4.40
N TRP A 40 -13.53 7.67 -3.81
CA TRP A 40 -13.64 6.21 -3.82
C TRP A 40 -13.70 5.65 -5.24
N CYS A 41 -14.52 6.25 -6.12
CA CYS A 41 -14.54 5.89 -7.53
C CYS A 41 -13.21 6.20 -8.23
N LEU A 42 -12.62 7.36 -7.98
CA LEU A 42 -11.36 7.78 -8.61
C LEU A 42 -10.19 6.85 -8.30
N ILE A 43 -10.02 6.41 -7.05
CA ILE A 43 -8.94 5.48 -6.68
C ILE A 43 -9.11 4.09 -7.29
N ARG A 44 -10.33 3.75 -7.71
CA ARG A 44 -10.68 2.51 -8.42
C ARG A 44 -10.66 2.67 -9.95
N SER A 45 -10.27 3.83 -10.46
CA SER A 45 -10.07 4.04 -11.90
C SER A 45 -8.88 3.20 -12.42
N LYS A 46 -8.87 3.00 -13.74
CA LYS A 46 -7.73 2.43 -14.49
C LYS A 46 -6.63 3.47 -14.73
N HIS A 47 -6.96 4.76 -14.67
CA HIS A 47 -6.04 5.84 -15.00
C HIS A 47 -5.29 6.29 -13.74
N PRO A 48 -3.94 6.32 -13.75
CA PRO A 48 -3.17 6.77 -12.58
C PRO A 48 -3.42 8.24 -12.22
N GLU A 49 -3.79 9.08 -13.19
CA GLU A 49 -4.15 10.48 -12.95
C GLU A 49 -5.43 10.61 -12.11
N ASP A 50 -6.44 9.80 -12.39
CA ASP A 50 -7.66 9.74 -11.58
C ASP A 50 -7.34 9.28 -10.16
N ILE A 51 -6.50 8.25 -10.02
CA ILE A 51 -6.10 7.74 -8.70
C ILE A 51 -5.38 8.84 -7.90
N LYS A 52 -4.46 9.58 -8.53
CA LYS A 52 -3.78 10.72 -7.88
C LYS A 52 -4.77 11.78 -7.41
N LYS A 53 -5.77 12.10 -8.23
CA LYS A 53 -6.84 13.03 -7.86
C LYS A 53 -7.66 12.51 -6.68
N GLY A 54 -8.01 11.21 -6.68
CA GLY A 54 -8.71 10.56 -5.58
C GLY A 54 -7.92 10.59 -4.26
N ILE A 55 -6.60 10.38 -4.33
CA ILE A 55 -5.69 10.50 -3.18
C ILE A 55 -5.76 11.89 -2.57
N VAL A 56 -5.69 12.95 -3.39
CA VAL A 56 -5.78 14.34 -2.90
C VAL A 56 -7.11 14.59 -2.20
N LEU A 57 -8.22 14.16 -2.79
CA LEU A 57 -9.55 14.33 -2.20
C LEU A 57 -9.71 13.57 -0.87
N LEU A 58 -9.14 12.37 -0.75
CA LEU A 58 -9.15 11.59 0.50
C LEU A 58 -8.26 12.22 1.58
N ASP A 59 -7.10 12.76 1.20
CA ASP A 59 -6.17 13.41 2.14
C ASP A 59 -6.78 14.69 2.74
N GLU A 60 -7.53 15.46 1.94
CA GLU A 60 -8.32 16.58 2.43
C GLU A 60 -9.41 16.15 3.41
N LEU A 61 -10.05 15.00 3.16
CA LEU A 61 -11.10 14.46 4.02
C LEU A 61 -10.56 13.97 5.37
N ILE A 62 -9.33 13.47 5.45
CA ILE A 62 -8.69 13.07 6.73
C ILE A 62 -8.71 14.20 7.76
N HIS A 63 -8.47 15.44 7.32
CA HIS A 63 -8.44 16.60 8.20
C HIS A 63 -9.83 17.09 8.61
N LYS A 64 -10.87 16.66 7.90
CA LYS A 64 -12.28 17.06 8.10
C LYS A 64 -13.14 15.96 8.74
N GLY A 65 -12.69 14.70 8.67
CA GLY A 65 -13.40 13.52 9.15
C GLY A 65 -13.29 13.29 10.65
N THR A 66 -14.15 12.43 11.18
CA THR A 66 -14.05 11.93 12.54
C THR A 66 -12.95 10.85 12.63
N LYS A 67 -12.64 10.40 13.86
CA LYS A 67 -11.67 9.31 14.06
C LYS A 67 -12.11 7.99 13.40
N ASP A 68 -13.42 7.79 13.25
CA ASP A 68 -13.97 6.60 12.62
C ASP A 68 -13.76 6.67 11.11
N ASP A 69 -14.16 7.80 10.49
CA ASP A 69 -13.95 8.06 9.07
C ASP A 69 -12.46 8.00 8.66
N GLN A 70 -11.57 8.49 9.54
CA GLN A 70 -10.13 8.44 9.31
C GLN A 70 -9.62 7.00 9.13
N ARG A 71 -10.26 6.00 9.74
CA ARG A 71 -9.86 4.59 9.59
C ARG A 71 -10.04 4.15 8.15
N ASP A 72 -11.23 4.40 7.60
CA ASP A 72 -11.55 4.09 6.20
C ASP A 72 -10.67 4.88 5.23
N TYR A 73 -10.48 6.18 5.49
CA TYR A 73 -9.67 7.03 4.61
C TYR A 73 -8.20 6.58 4.57
N LEU A 74 -7.61 6.22 5.72
CA LEU A 74 -6.25 5.70 5.80
C LEU A 74 -6.11 4.37 5.05
N PHE A 75 -7.10 3.48 5.17
CA PHE A 75 -7.12 2.21 4.45
C PHE A 75 -7.14 2.45 2.94
N TYR A 76 -8.04 3.30 2.46
CA TYR A 76 -8.18 3.59 1.02
C TYR A 76 -7.02 4.39 0.44
N LEU A 77 -6.40 5.28 1.22
CA LEU A 77 -5.14 5.93 0.82
C LEU A 77 -4.01 4.91 0.66
N ALA A 78 -3.90 3.92 1.56
CA ALA A 78 -2.90 2.88 1.42
C ALA A 78 -3.09 2.08 0.11
N VAL A 79 -4.34 1.67 -0.18
CA VAL A 79 -4.68 0.97 -1.42
C VAL A 79 -4.39 1.83 -2.66
N ALA A 80 -4.79 3.10 -2.65
CA ALA A 80 -4.61 4.00 -3.79
C ALA A 80 -3.12 4.26 -4.09
N ASN A 81 -2.31 4.52 -3.06
CA ASN A 81 -0.86 4.71 -3.20
C ASN A 81 -0.16 3.42 -3.67
N TYR A 82 -0.60 2.25 -3.18
CA TYR A 82 -0.11 0.96 -3.68
C TYR A 82 -0.35 0.80 -5.19
N LYS A 83 -1.54 1.15 -5.69
CA LYS A 83 -1.88 1.03 -7.12
C LYS A 83 -1.00 1.86 -8.05
N ILE A 84 -0.51 3.01 -7.57
CA ILE A 84 0.41 3.88 -8.33
C ILE A 84 1.89 3.64 -8.00
N LYS A 85 2.21 2.54 -7.29
CA LYS A 85 3.56 2.15 -6.87
C LYS A 85 4.24 3.11 -5.88
N GLU A 86 3.48 3.96 -5.23
CA GLU A 86 3.95 4.83 -4.14
C GLU A 86 3.97 4.04 -2.81
N TYR A 87 4.75 2.97 -2.78
CA TYR A 87 4.68 1.98 -1.70
C TYR A 87 5.10 2.52 -0.33
N GLU A 88 6.04 3.47 -0.28
CA GLU A 88 6.45 4.11 0.98
C GLU A 88 5.30 4.90 1.61
N ARG A 89 4.55 5.65 0.77
CA ARG A 89 3.36 6.38 1.21
C ARG A 89 2.27 5.41 1.64
N ALA A 90 2.03 4.35 0.87
CA ALA A 90 1.08 3.31 1.23
C ALA A 90 1.40 2.68 2.60
N GLN A 91 2.68 2.35 2.84
CA GLN A 91 3.14 1.80 4.10
C GLN A 91 2.95 2.76 5.27
N LYS A 92 3.18 4.08 5.06
CA LYS A 92 2.98 5.09 6.10
C LYS A 92 1.52 5.19 6.55
N TYR A 93 0.58 5.17 5.60
CA TYR A 93 -0.86 5.24 5.90
C TYR A 93 -1.34 3.99 6.64
N ILE A 94 -0.96 2.78 6.17
CA ILE A 94 -1.41 1.54 6.80
C ILE A 94 -0.82 1.32 8.19
N LYS A 95 0.44 1.70 8.42
CA LYS A 95 1.05 1.67 9.77
C LYS A 95 0.38 2.66 10.72
N THR A 96 -0.12 3.78 10.20
CA THR A 96 -0.89 4.75 11.00
C THR A 96 -2.25 4.17 11.39
N LEU A 97 -2.91 3.45 10.47
CA LEU A 97 -4.14 2.73 10.77
C LEU A 97 -3.91 1.66 11.85
N LEU A 98 -2.89 0.82 11.69
CA LEU A 98 -2.55 -0.24 12.67
C LEU A 98 -2.16 0.30 14.04
N ARG A 99 -1.54 1.48 14.12
CA ARG A 99 -1.27 2.13 15.40
C ARG A 99 -2.55 2.54 16.13
N ASN A 100 -3.59 2.92 15.37
CA ASN A 100 -4.88 3.30 15.93
C ASN A 100 -5.74 2.05 16.24
N GLU A 101 -5.60 1.00 15.43
CA GLU A 101 -6.35 -0.26 15.53
C GLU A 101 -5.44 -1.48 15.34
N PRO A 102 -4.69 -1.88 16.38
CA PRO A 102 -3.71 -2.95 16.27
C PRO A 102 -4.32 -4.35 16.05
N GLY A 103 -5.63 -4.51 16.26
CA GLY A 103 -6.35 -5.77 16.02
C GLY A 103 -6.98 -5.89 14.62
N ASN A 104 -6.72 -4.94 13.71
CA ASN A 104 -7.32 -4.94 12.39
C ASN A 104 -6.56 -5.88 11.43
N SER A 105 -7.03 -7.14 11.34
CA SER A 105 -6.41 -8.16 10.49
C SER A 105 -6.40 -7.80 8.99
N GLN A 106 -7.36 -7.01 8.51
CA GLN A 106 -7.36 -6.53 7.12
C GLN A 106 -6.22 -5.53 6.88
N ALA A 107 -5.99 -4.64 7.83
CA ALA A 107 -4.88 -3.69 7.75
C ALA A 107 -3.51 -4.39 7.87
N GLU A 108 -3.40 -5.43 8.69
CA GLU A 108 -2.19 -6.25 8.78
C GLU A 108 -1.90 -7.01 7.48
N GLU A 109 -2.94 -7.57 6.85
CA GLU A 109 -2.79 -8.23 5.55
C GLU A 109 -2.30 -7.23 4.49
N LEU A 110 -2.81 -5.99 4.51
CA LEU A 110 -2.44 -4.96 3.55
C LEU A 110 -1.01 -4.46 3.76
N GLU A 111 -0.58 -4.33 5.01
CA GLU A 111 0.80 -3.97 5.37
C GLU A 111 1.80 -5.01 4.86
N LYS A 112 1.51 -6.31 5.07
CA LYS A 112 2.29 -7.42 4.52
C LYS A 112 2.29 -7.43 2.99
N PHE A 113 1.14 -7.19 2.38
CA PHE A 113 0.99 -7.15 0.93
C PHE A 113 1.81 -6.03 0.29
N ILE A 114 1.75 -4.81 0.84
CA ILE A 114 2.60 -3.67 0.43
C ILE A 114 4.08 -4.01 0.63
N GLY A 115 4.47 -4.56 1.79
CA GLY A 115 5.85 -4.92 2.09
C GLY A 115 6.42 -5.97 1.13
N ASN A 116 5.61 -6.95 0.73
CA ASN A 116 6.00 -7.96 -0.26
C ASN A 116 6.19 -7.34 -1.65
N ALA A 117 5.33 -6.41 -2.06
CA ALA A 117 5.50 -5.68 -3.31
C ALA A 117 6.77 -4.82 -3.32
N MET A 118 7.09 -4.12 -2.22
CA MET A 118 8.33 -3.36 -2.09
C MET A 118 9.58 -4.23 -2.25
N LYS A 119 9.57 -5.44 -1.66
CA LYS A 119 10.67 -6.41 -1.80
C LYS A 119 10.78 -6.92 -3.24
N LYS A 120 9.65 -7.22 -3.87
CA LYS A 120 9.58 -7.71 -5.26
C LYS A 120 10.07 -6.66 -6.27
N ASP A 121 9.70 -5.41 -6.08
CA ASP A 121 10.08 -4.29 -6.95
C ASP A 121 11.48 -3.75 -6.60
N GLY A 122 12.22 -4.39 -5.68
CA GLY A 122 13.61 -4.05 -5.34
C GLY A 122 13.79 -2.75 -4.57
N LEU A 123 12.69 -2.15 -4.08
CA LEU A 123 12.68 -0.92 -3.30
C LEU A 123 13.19 -1.12 -1.86
N VAL A 124 13.15 -2.36 -1.37
CA VAL A 124 13.90 -2.74 -0.18
C VAL A 124 15.32 -3.04 -0.63
N GLY A 125 16.25 -2.11 -0.35
CA GLY A 125 17.65 -2.24 -0.69
C GLY A 125 18.17 -3.65 -0.42
N MET A 126 18.87 -4.22 -1.39
CA MET A 126 19.41 -5.59 -1.40
C MET A 126 20.28 -5.88 -0.17
N ALA A 127 19.63 -6.24 0.92
CA ALA A 127 20.19 -6.84 2.11
C ALA A 127 19.40 -8.12 2.45
N ILE A 128 19.17 -8.98 1.45
CA ILE A 128 19.03 -10.41 1.74
C ILE A 128 20.46 -10.95 1.90
N VAL A 129 21.05 -10.63 3.04
CA VAL A 129 22.15 -11.38 3.63
C VAL A 129 21.50 -12.51 4.41
N GLY A 130 21.77 -13.75 3.99
CA GLY A 130 21.80 -14.92 4.88
C GLY A 130 20.49 -15.66 5.16
N GLY A 131 20.37 -16.86 4.59
CA GLY A 131 20.18 -18.02 5.46
C GLY A 131 18.91 -18.86 5.31
N ILE A 132 18.61 -19.41 4.13
CA ILE A 132 18.11 -20.79 4.01
C ILE A 132 18.75 -21.41 2.77
N GLY A 133 20.01 -21.82 2.93
CA GLY A 133 20.80 -22.44 1.86
C GLY A 133 21.89 -23.35 2.41
N LEU A 134 21.64 -24.03 3.53
CA LEU A 134 22.50 -25.10 4.04
C LEU A 134 21.62 -26.17 4.71
N GLY A 135 20.93 -26.92 3.87
CA GLY A 135 20.32 -28.19 4.25
C GLY A 135 20.47 -29.13 3.07
N LEU A 136 21.28 -30.17 3.26
CA LEU A 136 21.59 -31.27 2.32
C LEU A 136 22.83 -31.10 1.41
N ALA A 137 23.98 -30.80 2.01
CA ALA A 137 25.27 -31.29 1.50
C ALA A 137 26.10 -31.82 2.68
N GLY A 138 25.61 -32.89 3.30
CA GLY A 138 26.50 -33.79 4.00
C GLY A 138 27.40 -34.49 2.98
N LEU A 139 28.69 -34.63 3.34
CA LEU A 139 29.68 -35.56 2.78
C LEU A 139 30.28 -35.21 1.41
N ALA A 140 31.36 -34.41 1.39
CA ALA A 140 32.60 -34.70 0.64
C ALA A 140 33.58 -33.51 0.76
N GLY A 141 34.83 -33.75 1.21
CA GLY A 141 35.94 -32.83 0.96
C GLY A 141 36.75 -32.34 2.16
N LEU A 142 36.90 -33.13 3.23
CA LEU A 142 38.00 -32.94 4.19
C LEU A 142 39.34 -33.40 3.58
N ILE A 143 39.86 -32.69 2.57
CA ILE A 143 41.23 -32.89 2.10
C ILE A 143 41.90 -31.54 1.84
N GLY A 144 42.76 -31.17 2.81
CA GLY A 144 44.12 -30.73 2.53
C GLY A 144 44.34 -29.29 2.08
N LEU A 145 44.62 -28.41 3.04
CA LEU A 145 45.75 -27.48 2.86
C LEU A 145 46.55 -27.40 4.16
N ALA A 146 47.59 -28.23 4.23
CA ALA A 146 48.65 -28.15 5.20
C ALA A 146 49.56 -26.96 4.87
N VAL A 147 49.82 -26.09 5.84
CA VAL A 147 51.03 -25.25 5.85
C VAL A 147 51.65 -25.29 7.24
N ALA A 148 52.92 -25.66 7.23
CA ALA A 148 53.80 -25.98 8.35
C ALA A 148 54.07 -24.80 9.30
N LYS A 149 54.32 -25.11 10.58
CA LYS A 149 55.19 -24.27 11.40
C LYS A 149 55.86 -25.03 12.57
N LYS A 150 57.19 -24.89 12.59
CA LYS A 150 58.11 -24.71 13.74
C LYS A 150 58.44 -25.93 14.64
N SER A 151 59.65 -26.48 14.54
CA SER A 151 60.92 -26.11 15.23
C SER A 151 60.97 -26.44 16.72
N ALA A 152 61.81 -27.42 17.07
CA ALA A 152 62.91 -27.38 18.04
C ALA A 152 63.35 -28.82 18.32
#